data_AF-A0A011NVZ7-F1
#
_entry.id   AF-A0A011NVZ7-F1
#
_cell.length_a   1.000
_cell.length_b   1.000
_cell.length_c   1.000
_cell.angle_alpha   90.00
_cell.angle_beta   90.00
_cell.angle_gamma   90.00
#
_symmetry.space_group_name_H-M   'P 1'
#
loop_
_entity.id
_entity.type
_entity.pdbx_description
1 polymer ?
#
loop_
_entity_poly.entity_id
_entity_poly.type
_entity_poly.pdbx_seq_one_letter_code
_entity_poly.pdbx_strand_id
1 'polypeptide(L)'
;MSKQIPFATPELNRLRAAAGLIPIIESGLIDSKLSAERAALMASFCEWATEKRPIDPNAIELAKSVDEGLKRIKTALASAV
;
A
#
# COMPACT_ATOMS: atom_id res chain seq x y z
N MET A 1 18.25 21.18 -3.27
CA MET A 1 17.45 21.02 -2.03
C MET A 1 17.31 19.53 -1.75
N SER A 2 18.22 18.95 -0.97
CA SER A 2 18.08 17.57 -0.49
C SER A 2 16.86 17.51 0.42
N LYS A 3 15.76 16.92 -0.06
CA LYS A 3 14.62 16.58 0.81
C LYS A 3 15.17 15.66 1.89
N GLN A 4 15.37 16.20 3.10
CA GLN A 4 15.72 15.37 4.25
C GLN A 4 14.61 14.35 4.38
N ILE A 5 14.97 13.07 4.29
CA ILE A 5 14.02 11.99 4.49
C ILE A 5 13.57 12.10 5.95
N PRO A 6 12.26 12.26 6.23
CA PRO A 6 11.75 12.32 7.58
C PRO A 6 12.27 11.14 8.39
N PHE A 7 12.61 11.40 9.66
CA PHE A 7 13.23 10.43 10.55
C PHE A 7 12.46 9.11 10.51
N ALA A 8 13.17 8.01 10.30
CA ALA A 8 12.54 6.72 10.09
C ALA A 8 11.92 6.21 11.40
N THR A 9 10.60 6.17 11.47
CA THR A 9 9.86 5.47 12.54
C THR A 9 9.36 4.12 12.01
N PRO A 10 9.14 3.11 12.88
CA PRO A 10 8.56 1.83 12.46
C PRO A 10 7.24 1.98 11.71
N GLU A 11 6.42 2.96 12.11
CA GLU A 11 5.16 3.30 11.45
C GLU A 11 5.38 3.84 10.03
N LEU A 12 6.24 4.84 9.88
CA LEU A 12 6.49 5.45 8.58
C LEU A 12 7.13 4.46 7.60
N ASN A 13 8.00 3.58 8.09
CA ASN A 13 8.62 2.54 7.27
C ASN A 13 7.60 1.48 6.81
N ARG A 14 6.68 1.06 7.69
CA ARG A 14 5.61 0.15 7.33
C ARG A 14 4.71 0.75 6.24
N LEU A 15 4.31 2.00 6.40
CA LEU A 15 3.49 2.72 5.41
C LEU A 15 4.25 2.93 4.08
N ARG A 16 5.57 3.21 4.13
CA ARG A 16 6.42 3.30 2.91
C ARG A 16 6.49 1.97 2.17
N ALA A 17 6.65 0.87 2.90
CA ALA A 17 6.65 -0.46 2.30
C ALA A 17 5.30 -0.76 1.64
N ALA A 18 4.18 -0.48 2.32
CA ALA A 18 2.85 -0.64 1.75
C ALA A 18 2.65 0.23 0.50
N ALA A 19 3.01 1.51 0.56
CA ALA A 19 2.89 2.43 -0.57
C ALA A 19 3.71 1.97 -1.79
N GLY A 20 4.92 1.43 -1.57
CA GLY A 20 5.73 0.83 -2.63
C GLY A 20 5.17 -0.47 -3.19
N LEU A 21 4.41 -1.22 -2.38
CA LEU A 21 3.81 -2.49 -2.79
C LEU A 21 2.57 -2.30 -3.67
N ILE A 22 1.79 -1.24 -3.44
CA ILE A 22 0.57 -0.93 -4.24
C ILE A 22 0.82 -1.01 -5.76
N PRO A 23 1.76 -0.25 -6.36
CA PRO A 23 1.95 -0.28 -7.81
C PRO A 23 2.47 -1.64 -8.31
N ILE A 24 3.19 -2.39 -7.48
CA ILE A 24 3.65 -3.75 -7.82
C ILE A 24 2.47 -4.72 -7.90
N ILE A 25 1.52 -4.64 -6.96
CA ILE A 25 0.31 -5.46 -6.98
C ILE A 25 -0.56 -5.08 -8.18
N GLU A 26 -0.81 -3.79 -8.40
CA GLU A 26 -1.65 -3.29 -9.49
C GLU A 26 -1.10 -3.72 -10.86
N SER A 27 0.18 -3.46 -11.14
CA SER A 27 0.82 -3.90 -12.39
C SER A 27 0.86 -5.43 -12.52
N GLY A 28 1.11 -6.15 -11.42
CA GLY A 28 1.13 -7.62 -11.42
C GLY A 28 -0.23 -8.23 -11.76
N LEU A 29 -1.33 -7.63 -11.29
CA LEU A 29 -2.69 -8.01 -11.65
C LEU A 29 -3.02 -7.70 -13.11
N ILE A 30 -2.70 -6.49 -13.58
CA ILE A 30 -2.95 -6.06 -14.97
C ILE A 30 -2.21 -6.97 -15.95
N ASP A 31 -0.94 -7.25 -15.69
CA ASP A 31 -0.09 -8.09 -16.54
C ASP A 31 -0.37 -9.59 -16.37
N SER A 32 -1.30 -9.99 -15.48
CA SER A 32 -1.56 -11.39 -15.10
C SER A 32 -0.31 -12.15 -14.60
N LYS A 33 0.69 -11.43 -14.09
CA LYS A 33 1.93 -11.99 -13.50
C LYS A 33 1.76 -12.37 -12.04
N LEU A 34 0.71 -11.88 -11.41
CA LEU A 34 0.36 -12.16 -10.02
C LEU A 34 -1.04 -12.79 -9.98
N SER A 35 -1.18 -13.93 -9.29
CA SER A 35 -2.51 -14.52 -9.07
C SER A 35 -3.33 -13.66 -8.12
N ALA A 36 -4.66 -13.73 -8.24
CA ALA A 36 -5.59 -13.01 -7.36
C ALA A 36 -5.34 -13.33 -5.88
N GLU A 37 -5.08 -14.61 -5.55
CA GLU A 37 -4.77 -15.04 -4.17
C GLU A 37 -3.49 -14.39 -3.63
N ARG A 38 -2.41 -14.33 -4.45
CA ARG A 38 -1.16 -13.67 -4.04
C ARG A 38 -1.34 -12.17 -3.90
N ALA A 39 -2.09 -11.53 -4.81
CA ALA A 39 -2.45 -10.11 -4.70
C ALA A 39 -3.23 -9.83 -3.41
N ALA A 40 -4.21 -10.67 -3.09
CA ALA A 40 -5.00 -10.54 -1.87
C ALA A 40 -4.13 -10.63 -0.61
N LEU A 41 -3.22 -11.60 -0.55
CA LEU A 41 -2.29 -11.73 0.58
C LEU A 41 -1.37 -10.50 0.73
N MET A 42 -0.85 -9.97 -0.38
CA MET A 42 -0.04 -8.75 -0.36
C MET A 42 -0.87 -7.51 0.03
N ALA A 43 -2.14 -7.45 -0.40
CA ALA A 43 -3.07 -6.40 0.00
C ALA A 43 -3.36 -6.44 1.50
N SER A 44 -3.48 -7.63 2.11
CA SER A 44 -3.67 -7.77 3.57
C SER A 44 -2.53 -7.14 4.38
N PHE A 45 -1.28 -7.21 3.90
CA PHE A 45 -0.18 -6.47 4.51
C PHE A 45 -0.40 -4.95 4.44
N CYS A 46 -0.88 -4.44 3.30
CA CYS A 46 -1.15 -3.02 3.12
C CYS A 46 -2.31 -2.54 4.01
N GLU A 47 -3.33 -3.37 4.23
CA GLU A 47 -4.44 -3.09 5.17
C GLU A 47 -3.95 -3.02 6.61
N TRP A 48 -3.15 -4.02 7.04
CA TRP A 48 -2.53 -4.00 8.35
C TRP A 48 -1.62 -2.78 8.52
N ALA A 49 -0.96 -2.34 7.45
CA ALA A 49 -0.08 -1.18 7.50
C ALA A 49 -0.82 0.12 7.90
N THR A 50 -2.10 0.26 7.51
CA THR A 50 -2.94 1.43 7.77
C THR A 50 -3.89 1.26 8.97
N GLU A 51 -3.88 0.10 9.66
CA GLU A 51 -4.77 -0.18 10.79
C GLU A 51 -4.64 0.85 11.94
N LYS A 52 -3.41 1.31 12.21
CA LYS A 52 -3.17 2.37 13.19
C LYS A 52 -3.28 3.73 12.52
N ARG A 53 -4.06 4.63 13.12
CA ARG A 53 -4.15 6.02 12.68
C ARG A 53 -2.85 6.77 13.00
N PRO A 54 -2.10 7.20 11.97
CA PRO A 54 -0.88 7.97 12.19
C PRO A 54 -1.19 9.38 12.70
N ILE A 55 -0.28 9.92 13.50
CA ILE A 55 -0.36 11.28 14.04
C ILE A 55 0.58 12.22 13.28
N ASP A 56 1.67 11.67 12.73
CA ASP A 56 2.62 12.44 11.92
C ASP A 56 2.00 12.83 10.56
N PRO A 57 2.09 14.10 10.13
CA PRO A 57 1.53 14.55 8.85
C PRO A 57 2.02 13.76 7.63
N ASN A 58 3.30 13.36 7.59
CA ASN A 58 3.82 12.58 6.46
C ASN A 58 3.25 11.16 6.48
N ALA A 59 3.11 10.56 7.66
CA ALA A 59 2.48 9.25 7.80
C ALA A 59 0.98 9.30 7.46
N ILE A 60 0.27 10.40 7.75
CA ILE A 60 -1.13 10.61 7.36
C ILE A 60 -1.28 10.63 5.83
N GLU A 61 -0.47 11.42 5.13
CA GLU A 61 -0.50 11.48 3.67
C GLU A 61 -0.17 10.11 3.05
N LEU A 62 0.81 9.40 3.62
CA LEU A 62 1.19 8.08 3.14
C LEU A 62 0.08 7.04 3.37
N ALA A 63 -0.56 7.04 4.54
CA ALA A 63 -1.68 6.17 4.84
C ALA A 63 -2.85 6.41 3.88
N LYS A 64 -3.18 7.68 3.59
CA LYS A 64 -4.21 8.03 2.60
C LYS A 64 -3.88 7.48 1.21
N SER A 65 -2.63 7.62 0.76
CA SER A 65 -2.20 7.06 -0.52
C SER A 65 -2.30 5.53 -0.55
N VAL A 66 -1.97 4.85 0.55
CA VAL A 66 -2.11 3.39 0.67
C VAL A 66 -3.59 2.99 0.63
N ASP A 67 -4.46 3.69 1.35
CA ASP A 67 -5.91 3.42 1.37
C ASP A 67 -6.56 3.60 0.00
N GLU A 68 -6.17 4.64 -0.75
CA GLU A 68 -6.62 4.85 -2.13
C GLU A 68 -6.14 3.73 -3.07
N GLY A 69 -4.90 3.26 -2.90
CA GLY A 69 -4.37 2.11 -3.64
C GLY A 69 -5.11 0.81 -3.31
N LEU A 70 -5.35 0.54 -2.02
CA LEU A 70 -6.09 -0.63 -1.56
C LEU A 70 -7.49 -0.69 -2.16
N LYS A 71 -8.20 0.44 -2.29
CA LYS A 71 -9.51 0.49 -2.95
C LYS A 71 -9.42 -0.01 -4.39
N ARG A 72 -8.44 0.45 -5.17
CA ARG A 72 -8.26 0.04 -6.56
C ARG A 72 -7.92 -1.46 -6.67
N ILE A 73 -7.02 -1.95 -5.83
CA ILE A 73 -6.68 -3.38 -5.78
C ILE A 73 -7.91 -4.24 -5.45
N LYS A 74 -8.70 -3.85 -4.45
CA LYS A 74 -9.94 -4.55 -4.09
C LYS A 74 -10.94 -4.60 -5.24
N THR A 75 -11.11 -3.48 -5.96
CA THR A 75 -11.97 -3.45 -7.16
C THR A 75 -11.45 -4.38 -8.25
N ALA A 76 -10.14 -4.40 -8.50
CA ALA A 76 -9.54 -5.30 -9.48
C ALA A 76 -9.72 -6.77 -9.09
N LEU A 77 -9.49 -7.11 -7.81
CA LEU A 77 -9.69 -8.46 -7.28
C LEU A 77 -11.14 -8.91 -7.37
N ALA A 78 -12.10 -8.04 -7.06
CA ALA A 78 -13.52 -8.35 -7.17
C ALA A 78 -13.96 -8.62 -8.62
N SER A 79 -13.20 -8.14 -9.62
CA SER A 79 -13.47 -8.38 -11.04
C SER A 79 -12.74 -9.61 -11.59
N ALA A 80 -11.82 -10.20 -10.82
CA ALA A 80 -11.01 -11.35 -11.19
C ALA A 80 -11.56 -12.68 -10.63
N VAL A 81 -12.66 -12.63 -9.87
CA VAL A 81 -13.39 -13.78 -9.29
C VAL A 81 -14.64 -14.06 -10.11
#